data_AF-A0A2D6M1R0-F1
#
_entry.id   AF-A0A2D6M1R0-F1
#
_cell.length_a   1.000
_cell.length_b   1.000
_cell.length_c   1.000
_cell.angle_alpha   90.00
_cell.angle_beta   90.00
_cell.angle_gamma   90.00
#
_symmetry.space_group_name_H-M   'P 1'
#
loop_
_entity.id
_entity.type
_entity.pdbx_description
1 polymer ?
#
loop_
_entity_poly.entity_id
_entity_poly.type
_entity_poly.pdbx_seq_one_letter_code
_entity_poly.pdbx_strand_id
1 'polypeptide(L)'
;MNQSGQEFSGFRLLIDAILVLMILVIIIGILGWVDSLRFQISEKRLYEGFNKSLNSPDGKTVVEKDITMRSGTTYLVGAFAGPGVDRDCIRFRALNLTAWKLSSNKKQLDIETDIVIDVFYQCTRQFDEGACEILCEISFGDEFEED
;
A
#
# COMPACT_ATOMS: atom_id res chain seq x y z
N MET A 1 -33.55 30.79 -50.10
CA MET A 1 -33.49 30.49 -48.65
C MET A 1 -33.03 29.05 -48.50
N ASN A 2 -31.78 28.83 -48.09
CA ASN A 2 -31.23 27.49 -47.79
C ASN A 2 -30.53 27.59 -46.43
N GLN A 3 -31.31 27.61 -45.35
CA GLN A 3 -30.83 27.61 -43.95
C GLN A 3 -30.63 26.18 -43.39
N SER A 4 -31.09 25.16 -44.10
CA SER A 4 -31.11 23.76 -43.66
C SER A 4 -29.74 23.05 -43.65
N GLY A 5 -28.68 23.66 -44.21
CA GLY A 5 -27.33 23.06 -44.22
C GLY A 5 -26.41 23.51 -43.07
N GLN A 6 -26.67 24.69 -42.48
CA GLN A 6 -25.79 25.28 -41.48
C GLN A 6 -26.06 24.74 -40.06
N GLU A 7 -27.33 24.43 -39.75
CA GLU A 7 -27.72 23.85 -38.46
C GLU A 7 -27.22 22.40 -38.29
N PHE A 8 -27.19 21.60 -39.37
CA PHE A 8 -26.66 20.24 -39.35
C PHE A 8 -25.15 20.19 -39.09
N SER A 9 -24.40 21.17 -39.59
CA SER A 9 -22.95 21.25 -39.37
C SER A 9 -22.62 21.57 -37.91
N GLY A 10 -23.36 22.48 -37.28
CA GLY A 10 -23.22 22.79 -35.85
C GLY A 10 -23.59 21.60 -34.97
N PHE A 11 -24.69 20.90 -35.32
CA PHE A 11 -25.12 19.71 -34.60
C PHE A 11 -24.11 18.56 -34.69
N ARG A 12 -23.48 18.36 -35.87
CA ARG A 12 -22.43 17.36 -36.05
C ARG A 12 -21.17 17.66 -35.22
N LEU A 13 -20.76 18.93 -35.18
CA LEU A 13 -19.64 19.38 -34.35
C LEU A 13 -19.91 19.15 -32.84
N LEU A 14 -21.14 19.38 -32.38
CA LEU A 14 -21.54 19.11 -31.00
C LEU A 14 -21.52 17.62 -30.67
N ILE A 15 -22.00 16.76 -31.59
CA ILE A 15 -21.95 15.30 -31.41
C ILE A 15 -20.49 14.82 -31.32
N ASP A 16 -19.63 15.28 -32.22
CA ASP A 16 -18.22 14.91 -32.22
C ASP A 16 -17.53 15.35 -30.92
N ALA A 17 -17.83 16.55 -30.42
CA ALA A 17 -17.32 17.04 -29.14
C ALA A 17 -17.79 16.20 -27.94
N ILE A 18 -19.07 15.79 -27.91
CA ILE A 18 -19.61 14.93 -26.86
C ILE A 18 -18.95 13.55 -26.89
N LEU A 19 -18.74 12.99 -28.08
CA LEU A 19 -18.05 11.70 -28.23
C LEU A 19 -16.61 11.77 -27.70
N VAL A 20 -15.87 12.83 -28.04
CA VAL A 20 -14.51 13.05 -27.51
C VAL A 20 -14.51 13.20 -25.99
N LEU A 21 -15.46 13.95 -25.43
CA LEU A 21 -15.62 14.08 -23.98
C LEU A 21 -15.90 12.74 -23.29
N MET A 22 -16.77 11.91 -23.87
CA MET A 22 -17.04 10.57 -23.33
C MET A 22 -15.78 9.69 -23.34
N ILE A 23 -14.99 9.73 -24.42
CA ILE A 23 -13.73 8.99 -24.50
C ILE A 23 -12.77 9.46 -23.40
N LEU A 24 -12.64 10.77 -23.18
CA LEU A 24 -11.80 11.31 -22.11
C LEU A 24 -12.25 10.86 -20.72
N VAL A 25 -13.56 10.85 -20.44
CA VAL A 25 -14.10 10.35 -19.17
C VAL A 25 -13.77 8.87 -18.98
N ILE A 26 -13.91 8.06 -20.03
CA ILE A 26 -13.56 6.63 -19.98
C ILE A 26 -12.06 6.46 -19.68
N ILE A 27 -11.19 7.22 -20.34
CA ILE A 27 -9.74 7.17 -20.09
C ILE A 27 -9.41 7.52 -18.65
N ILE A 28 -9.97 8.62 -18.12
CA ILE A 28 -9.76 9.03 -16.72
C ILE A 28 -10.28 7.95 -15.77
N GLY A 29 -11.42 7.33 -16.07
CA GLY A 29 -11.97 6.22 -15.30
C GLY A 29 -11.05 5.01 -15.27
N ILE A 30 -10.46 4.64 -16.42
CA ILE A 30 -9.50 3.54 -16.51
C ILE A 30 -8.23 3.86 -15.72
N LEU A 31 -7.69 5.08 -15.82
CA LEU A 31 -6.50 5.49 -15.07
C LEU A 31 -6.73 5.38 -13.56
N GLY A 32 -7.86 5.89 -13.05
CA GLY A 32 -8.20 5.78 -11.63
C GLY A 32 -8.40 4.33 -11.18
N TRP A 33 -8.95 3.47 -12.03
CA TRP A 33 -9.08 2.03 -11.75
C TRP A 33 -7.72 1.33 -11.68
N VAL A 34 -6.80 1.62 -12.62
CA VAL A 34 -5.44 1.07 -12.61
C VAL A 34 -4.68 1.49 -11.36
N ASP A 35 -4.78 2.76 -10.95
CA ASP A 35 -4.13 3.21 -9.72
C ASP A 35 -4.70 2.49 -8.50
N SER A 36 -6.03 2.35 -8.40
CA SER A 36 -6.67 1.57 -7.33
C SER A 36 -6.15 0.12 -7.25
N LEU A 37 -5.99 -0.54 -8.40
CA LEU A 37 -5.43 -1.89 -8.47
C LEU A 37 -3.99 -1.96 -7.96
N ARG A 38 -3.14 -0.98 -8.30
CA ARG A 38 -1.75 -0.93 -7.82
C ARG A 38 -1.67 -0.88 -6.29
N PHE A 39 -2.54 -0.07 -5.66
CA PHE A 39 -2.61 -0.01 -4.20
C PHE A 39 -3.11 -1.31 -3.59
N GLN A 40 -4.16 -1.92 -4.14
CA GLN A 40 -4.68 -3.20 -3.65
C GLN A 40 -3.65 -4.33 -3.77
N ILE A 41 -2.90 -4.38 -4.88
CA ILE A 41 -1.83 -5.36 -5.08
C ILE A 41 -0.69 -5.11 -4.07
N SER A 42 -0.30 -3.86 -3.88
CA SER A 42 0.75 -3.50 -2.91
C SER A 42 0.35 -3.85 -1.48
N GLU A 43 -0.89 -3.54 -1.09
CA GLU A 43 -1.43 -3.89 0.22
C GLU A 43 -1.49 -5.41 0.41
N LYS A 44 -1.95 -6.16 -0.60
CA LYS A 44 -1.94 -7.62 -0.56
C LYS A 44 -0.53 -8.18 -0.39
N ARG A 45 0.44 -7.67 -1.16
CA ARG A 45 1.86 -8.07 -1.05
C ARG A 45 2.43 -7.74 0.33
N LEU A 46 2.04 -6.61 0.92
CA LEU A 46 2.45 -6.21 2.26
C LEU A 46 2.04 -7.27 3.31
N TYR A 47 0.79 -7.72 3.28
CA TYR A 47 0.32 -8.77 4.21
C TYR A 47 0.88 -10.15 3.88
N GLU A 48 1.04 -10.48 2.59
CA GLU A 48 1.66 -11.73 2.17
C GLU A 48 3.13 -11.83 2.60
N GLY A 49 3.90 -10.75 2.48
CA GLY A 49 5.28 -10.65 2.95
C GLY A 49 5.39 -10.93 4.45
N PHE A 50 4.53 -10.30 5.24
CA PHE A 50 4.44 -10.55 6.67
C PHE A 50 4.09 -12.01 6.98
N ASN A 51 3.07 -12.57 6.34
CA ASN A 51 2.67 -13.96 6.56
C ASN A 51 3.76 -14.97 6.17
N LYS A 52 4.55 -14.69 5.14
CA LYS A 52 5.73 -15.52 4.79
C LYS A 52 6.74 -15.54 5.93
N SER A 53 7.07 -14.37 6.47
CA SER A 53 7.98 -14.23 7.61
C SER A 53 7.44 -14.92 8.87
N LEU A 54 6.14 -14.76 9.16
CA LEU A 54 5.49 -15.41 10.30
C LEU A 54 5.52 -16.94 10.22
N ASN A 55 5.34 -17.50 9.02
CA ASN A 55 5.39 -18.95 8.79
C ASN A 55 6.80 -19.53 8.87
N SER A 56 7.84 -18.70 8.76
CA SER A 56 9.25 -19.08 8.89
C SER A 56 9.94 -18.17 9.92
N PRO A 57 9.65 -18.31 11.22
CA PRO A 57 10.17 -17.43 12.26
C PRO A 57 11.61 -17.81 12.66
N ASP A 58 12.50 -17.93 11.67
CA ASP A 58 13.90 -18.30 11.81
C ASP A 58 14.84 -17.09 11.88
N GLY A 59 14.29 -15.88 11.94
CA GLY A 59 15.03 -14.62 11.96
C GLY A 59 15.51 -14.16 10.59
N LYS A 60 15.19 -14.85 9.50
CA LYS A 60 15.53 -14.37 8.15
C LYS A 60 14.66 -13.19 7.75
N THR A 61 15.28 -12.24 7.07
CA THR A 61 14.57 -11.09 6.51
C THR A 61 13.87 -11.48 5.22
N VAL A 62 12.55 -11.32 5.18
CA VAL A 62 11.76 -11.36 3.96
C VAL A 62 11.62 -9.93 3.44
N VAL A 63 11.85 -9.71 2.15
CA VAL A 63 11.78 -8.38 1.53
C VAL A 63 10.67 -8.37 0.47
N GLU A 64 9.74 -7.43 0.60
CA GLU A 64 8.80 -7.11 -0.46
C GLU A 64 9.16 -5.76 -1.07
N LYS A 65 9.54 -5.79 -2.34
CA LYS A 65 10.00 -4.60 -3.07
C LYS A 65 8.87 -3.84 -3.73
N ASP A 66 9.08 -2.53 -3.89
CA ASP A 66 8.21 -1.62 -4.64
C ASP A 66 6.75 -1.61 -4.11
N ILE A 67 6.58 -1.61 -2.78
CA ILE A 67 5.27 -1.49 -2.15
C ILE A 67 4.81 -0.03 -2.25
N THR A 68 3.69 0.17 -2.94
CA THR A 68 3.07 1.49 -3.06
C THR A 68 2.11 1.72 -1.90
N MET A 69 2.35 2.77 -1.12
CA MET A 69 1.54 3.17 0.03
C MET A 69 0.83 4.50 -0.27
N ARG A 70 -0.44 4.59 0.08
CA ARG A 70 -1.29 5.75 -0.21
C ARG A 70 -1.32 6.72 0.96
N SER A 71 -1.19 8.01 0.68
CA SER A 71 -1.42 9.12 1.59
C SER A 71 -2.76 8.98 2.32
N GLY A 72 -2.77 9.31 3.61
CA GLY A 72 -3.94 9.20 4.49
C GLY A 72 -4.28 7.78 4.94
N THR A 73 -3.47 6.78 4.59
CA THR A 73 -3.64 5.40 5.07
C THR A 73 -2.97 5.23 6.42
N THR A 74 -3.65 4.57 7.35
CA THR A 74 -3.11 4.20 8.65
C THR A 74 -2.98 2.69 8.73
N TYR A 75 -1.77 2.20 8.99
CA TYR A 75 -1.49 0.81 9.28
C TYR A 75 -1.40 0.62 10.79
N LEU A 76 -2.13 -0.36 11.31
CA LEU A 76 -2.09 -0.75 12.72
C LEU A 76 -1.52 -2.15 12.81
N VAL A 77 -0.68 -2.43 13.82
CA VAL A 77 -0.17 -3.81 14.03
C VAL A 77 -1.31 -4.81 14.26
N GLY A 78 -2.47 -4.33 14.71
CA GLY A 78 -3.68 -5.13 14.86
C GLY A 78 -4.18 -5.78 13.58
N ALA A 79 -3.87 -5.20 12.42
CA ALA A 79 -4.19 -5.77 11.11
C ALA A 79 -3.24 -6.91 10.70
N PHE A 80 -2.07 -6.98 11.33
CA PHE A 80 -1.07 -8.03 11.10
C PHE A 80 -1.13 -9.15 12.15
N ALA A 81 -1.83 -8.93 13.26
CA ALA A 81 -2.04 -9.99 14.25
C ALA A 81 -2.89 -11.12 13.67
N GLY A 82 -2.51 -12.35 13.99
CA GLY A 82 -3.10 -13.55 13.43
C GLY A 82 -2.87 -14.77 14.31
N PRO A 83 -3.31 -15.96 13.88
CA PRO A 83 -3.07 -17.18 14.62
C PRO A 83 -1.55 -17.41 14.78
N GLY A 84 -1.07 -17.40 16.03
CA GLY A 84 0.34 -17.62 16.36
C GLY A 84 1.16 -16.35 16.62
N VAL A 85 0.59 -15.14 16.48
CA VAL A 85 1.27 -13.90 16.89
C VAL A 85 0.30 -12.86 17.41
N ASP A 86 0.53 -12.43 18.66
CA ASP A 86 -0.28 -11.38 19.28
C ASP A 86 0.14 -9.99 18.83
N ARG A 87 -0.81 -9.04 18.94
CA ARG A 87 -0.60 -7.62 18.60
C ARG A 87 0.59 -7.02 19.34
N ASP A 88 0.85 -7.47 20.56
CA ASP A 88 1.93 -6.95 21.39
C ASP A 88 3.31 -7.41 20.91
N CYS A 89 3.35 -8.51 20.16
CA CYS A 89 4.56 -9.13 19.62
C CYS A 89 4.97 -8.60 18.24
N ILE A 90 4.18 -7.70 17.64
CA ILE A 90 4.48 -7.08 16.35
C ILE A 90 4.91 -5.64 16.57
N ARG A 91 6.00 -5.20 15.94
CA ARG A 91 6.46 -3.81 16.02
C ARG A 91 6.74 -3.26 14.64
N PHE A 92 6.45 -1.97 14.47
CA PHE A 92 6.82 -1.22 13.29
C PHE A 92 8.14 -0.49 13.51
N ARG A 93 8.99 -0.54 12.49
CA ARG A 93 10.19 0.27 12.32
C ARG A 93 10.05 1.01 11.00
N ALA A 94 10.54 2.22 10.91
CA ALA A 94 10.49 2.96 9.67
C ALA A 94 11.69 3.89 9.58
N LEU A 95 12.22 4.07 8.37
CA LEU A 95 13.21 5.10 8.10
C LEU A 95 12.64 6.47 8.49
N ASN A 96 13.48 7.38 8.97
CA ASN A 96 13.01 8.71 9.33
C ASN A 96 12.79 9.56 8.06
N LEU A 97 11.59 9.48 7.48
CA LEU A 97 11.16 10.23 6.30
C LEU A 97 9.94 11.11 6.61
N THR A 98 9.78 12.19 5.85
CA THR A 98 8.59 13.05 5.92
C THR A 98 7.33 12.40 5.35
N ALA A 99 7.48 11.27 4.66
CA ALA A 99 6.40 10.58 3.97
C ALA A 99 5.43 9.83 4.90
N TRP A 100 5.81 9.65 6.16
CA TRP A 100 4.99 8.95 7.15
C TRP A 100 5.29 9.43 8.56
N LYS A 101 4.44 9.02 9.51
CA LYS A 101 4.65 9.18 10.94
C LYS A 101 4.47 7.84 11.62
N LEU A 102 5.51 7.43 12.34
CA LEU A 102 5.47 6.26 13.22
C LEU A 102 5.05 6.72 14.62
N SER A 103 4.05 6.08 15.19
CA SER A 103 3.62 6.37 16.56
C SER A 103 4.71 6.05 17.58
N SER A 104 4.74 6.77 18.71
CA SER A 104 5.78 6.57 19.74
C SER A 104 5.80 5.16 20.33
N ASN A 105 4.68 4.44 20.28
CA ASN A 105 4.58 3.05 20.74
C ASN A 105 4.97 2.01 19.66
N LYS A 106 5.32 2.43 18.43
CA LYS A 106 5.66 1.57 17.29
C LYS A 106 4.55 0.60 16.87
N LYS A 107 3.28 0.97 17.10
CA LYS A 107 2.09 0.15 16.82
C LYS A 107 1.22 0.68 15.69
N GLN A 108 1.48 1.90 15.25
CA GLN A 108 0.73 2.60 14.21
C GLN A 108 1.70 3.34 13.28
N LEU A 109 1.47 3.20 11.98
CA LEU A 109 2.17 3.95 10.94
C LEU A 109 1.14 4.70 10.09
N ASP A 110 1.23 6.03 10.10
CA ASP A 110 0.38 6.90 9.29
C ASP A 110 1.16 7.37 8.07
N ILE A 111 0.60 7.18 6.87
CA ILE A 111 1.21 7.61 5.61
C ILE A 111 0.75 9.03 5.30
N GLU A 112 1.69 9.96 5.21
CA GLU A 112 1.42 11.39 4.99
C GLU A 112 1.50 11.77 3.51
N THR A 113 2.25 11.00 2.72
CA THR A 113 2.38 11.22 1.27
C THR A 113 2.45 9.89 0.53
N ASP A 114 1.96 9.84 -0.71
CA ASP A 114 2.12 8.67 -1.58
C ASP A 114 3.61 8.34 -1.75
N ILE A 115 3.98 7.09 -1.48
CA ILE A 115 5.37 6.63 -1.52
C ILE A 115 5.46 5.21 -2.05
N VAL A 116 6.54 4.91 -2.78
CA VAL A 116 6.92 3.56 -3.18
C VAL A 116 8.15 3.18 -2.39
N ILE A 117 8.10 2.05 -1.68
CA ILE A 117 9.21 1.62 -0.85
C ILE A 117 9.31 0.12 -0.69
N ASP A 118 10.51 -0.32 -0.30
CA ASP A 118 10.75 -1.69 0.12
C ASP A 118 10.37 -1.86 1.60
N VAL A 119 9.70 -2.98 1.88
CA VAL A 119 9.31 -3.37 3.24
C VAL A 119 10.00 -4.66 3.61
N PHE A 120 10.62 -4.65 4.79
CA PHE A 120 11.38 -5.74 5.33
C PHE A 120 10.61 -6.35 6.50
N TYR A 121 10.58 -7.67 6.56
CA TYR A 121 9.89 -8.43 7.60
C TYR A 121 10.88 -9.37 8.25
N GLN A 122 10.93 -9.37 9.57
CA GLN A 122 11.73 -10.33 10.32
C GLN A 122 10.89 -10.88 11.46
N CYS A 123 10.76 -12.19 11.56
CA CYS A 123 10.11 -12.86 12.67
C CYS A 123 11.07 -13.88 13.28
N THR A 124 11.12 -13.92 14.61
CA THR A 124 12.02 -14.80 15.36
C THR A 124 11.27 -15.47 16.49
N ARG A 125 11.45 -16.79 16.65
CA ARG A 125 10.98 -17.51 17.83
C ARG A 125 11.79 -17.13 19.05
N GLN A 126 11.10 -16.76 20.12
CA GLN A 126 11.72 -16.55 21.43
C GLN A 126 11.41 -17.77 22.31
N PHE A 127 12.45 -18.32 22.93
CA PHE A 127 12.35 -19.48 23.81
C PHE A 127 12.38 -19.11 25.30
N ASP A 128 12.59 -17.83 25.63
CA ASP A 128 12.54 -17.31 26.99
C ASP A 128 11.11 -16.96 27.42
N GLU A 129 10.86 -16.92 28.74
CA GLU A 129 9.59 -16.69 29.46
C GLU A 129 8.91 -15.31 29.21
N GLY A 130 8.97 -14.77 27.99
CA GLY A 130 8.21 -13.62 27.56
C GLY A 130 6.79 -13.99 27.11
N ALA A 131 5.89 -13.00 27.08
CA ALA A 131 4.50 -13.15 26.62
C ALA A 131 4.37 -13.45 25.11
N CYS A 132 5.48 -13.53 24.36
CA CYS A 132 5.50 -13.64 22.90
C CYS A 132 6.35 -14.83 22.46
N GLU A 133 5.72 -15.89 21.94
CA GLU A 133 6.43 -17.04 21.35
C GLU A 133 7.14 -16.65 20.03
N ILE A 134 6.53 -15.74 19.26
CA ILE A 134 7.09 -15.19 18.03
C ILE A 134 7.10 -13.67 18.15
N LEU A 135 8.29 -13.06 18.02
CA LEU A 135 8.44 -11.62 17.87
C LEU A 135 8.59 -11.29 16.38
N CYS A 136 7.80 -10.36 15.88
CA CYS A 136 7.90 -9.89 14.50
C CYS A 136 8.14 -8.38 14.43
N GLU A 137 9.02 -7.98 13.53
CA GLU A 137 9.29 -6.58 13.20
C GLU A 137 9.03 -6.35 11.71
N ILE A 138 8.33 -5.26 11.41
CA ILE A 138 8.04 -4.82 10.04
C ILE A 138 8.72 -3.48 9.87
N SER A 139 9.69 -3.42 8.98
CA SER A 139 10.51 -2.24 8.72
C SER A 139 10.19 -1.61 7.37
N PHE A 140 9.88 -0.33 7.35
CA PHE A 140 9.56 0.44 6.14
C PHE A 140 10.78 1.26 5.70
N GLY A 141 11.43 0.84 4.61
CA GLY A 141 12.57 1.55 4.01
C GLY A 141 13.90 1.46 4.74
N ASP A 142 13.96 0.76 5.88
CA ASP A 142 15.16 0.56 6.69
C ASP A 142 15.46 -0.94 6.73
N GLU A 143 16.56 -1.37 6.10
CA GLU A 143 16.98 -2.77 6.10
C GLU A 143 17.43 -3.17 7.51
N PHE A 144 17.15 -4.42 7.90
CA PHE A 144 17.71 -4.94 9.15
C PHE A 144 19.20 -5.20 8.91
N GLU A 145 20.08 -4.43 9.57
CA GLU A 145 21.52 -4.69 9.56
C GLU A 145 21.77 -6.11 10.11
N GLU A 146 22.44 -6.95 9.31
CA GLU A 146 22.96 -8.24 9.79
C GLU A 146 24.17 -7.95 10.70
N ASP A 147 24.01 -8.15 12.02
CA ASP A 147 25.13 -8.21 12.98
C ASP A 147 25.96 -9.50 12.79
#